data_AF-A0A2V6BPL0-F1
#
_entry.id   AF-A0A2V6BPL0-F1
#
_cell.length_a   1.000
_cell.length_b   1.000
_cell.length_c   1.000
_cell.angle_alpha   90.00
_cell.angle_beta   90.00
_cell.angle_gamma   90.00
#
_symmetry.space_group_name_H-M   'P 1'
#
loop_
_entity.id
_entity.type
_entity.pdbx_description
1 polymer ?
#
loop_
_entity_poly.entity_id
_entity_poly.type
_entity_poly.pdbx_seq_one_letter_code
_entity_poly.pdbx_strand_id
1 'polypeptide(L)'
;MKYREIIADKLSKAGFSWGCVSAIDSKGRTIWIVDAHRDNGKRLVVHGDEKLTAFLELESAISGIALSCLTRFAASRFLLC
;
A
#
# COMPACT_ATOMS: atom_id res chain seq x y z
N MET A 1 10.98 -13.98 4.16
CA MET A 1 10.59 -13.05 5.23
C MET A 1 11.43 -11.76 5.32
N LYS A 2 12.66 -11.69 4.77
CA LYS A 2 13.51 -10.46 4.83
C LYS A 2 12.98 -9.25 4.05
N TYR A 3 12.16 -9.44 3.02
CA TYR A 3 11.70 -8.35 2.15
C TYR A 3 10.78 -7.34 2.86
N ARG A 4 9.90 -7.82 3.76
CA ARG A 4 9.00 -6.95 4.54
C ARG A 4 9.79 -6.02 5.47
N GLU A 5 10.86 -6.52 6.07
CA GLU A 5 11.73 -5.75 6.96
C GLU A 5 12.48 -4.66 6.19
N ILE A 6 12.97 -4.97 4.99
CA ILE A 6 13.63 -3.99 4.11
C ILE A 6 12.66 -2.86 3.71
N ILE A 7 11.43 -3.19 3.33
CA ILE A 7 10.42 -2.18 2.99
C ILE A 7 10.05 -1.36 4.23
N ALA A 8 9.83 -2.01 5.38
CA ALA A 8 9.52 -1.33 6.63
C ALA A 8 10.61 -0.32 7.04
N ASP A 9 11.87 -0.73 6.91
CA ASP A 9 13.03 0.12 7.19
C ASP A 9 13.10 1.32 6.23
N LYS A 10 12.89 1.10 4.92
CA LYS A 10 12.80 2.19 3.92
C LYS A 10 11.67 3.16 4.23
N LEU A 11 10.48 2.66 4.58
CA LEU A 11 9.32 3.47 4.95
C LEU A 11 9.60 4.31 6.20
N SER A 12 10.14 3.68 7.24
CA SER A 12 10.51 4.36 8.49
C SER A 12 11.57 5.45 8.24
N LYS A 13 12.59 5.16 7.41
CA LYS A 13 13.62 6.14 7.02
C LYS A 13 13.05 7.30 6.21
N ALA A 14 12.04 7.06 5.38
CA ALA A 14 11.32 8.09 4.64
C ALA A 14 10.30 8.88 5.50
N GLY A 15 10.16 8.53 6.79
CA GLY A 15 9.23 9.15 7.72
C GLY A 15 7.77 8.75 7.50
N PHE A 16 7.53 7.60 6.88
CA PHE A 16 6.19 7.03 6.74
C PHE A 16 5.92 6.02 7.85
N SER A 17 4.77 6.15 8.48
CA SER A 17 4.13 5.06 9.21
C SER A 17 3.31 4.22 8.24
N TRP A 18 3.18 2.92 8.48
CA TRP A 18 2.49 2.04 7.55
C TRP A 18 1.79 0.87 8.22
N GLY A 19 0.74 0.37 7.56
CA GLY A 19 -0.02 -0.81 7.93
C GLY A 19 -0.27 -1.71 6.71
N CYS A 20 -0.46 -3.00 6.95
CA CYS A 20 -0.80 -3.97 5.90
C CYS A 20 -1.87 -4.93 6.42
N VAL A 21 -2.98 -4.99 5.69
CA VAL A 21 -4.15 -5.82 6.01
C VAL A 21 -4.44 -6.73 4.82
N SER A 22 -4.84 -7.97 5.08
CA SER A 22 -5.41 -8.87 4.07
C SER A 22 -6.93 -8.83 4.12
N ALA A 23 -7.57 -8.72 2.96
CA ALA A 23 -9.01 -8.87 2.81
C ALA A 23 -9.30 -9.94 1.75
N ILE A 24 -10.51 -10.49 1.75
CA ILE A 24 -10.96 -11.43 0.72
C ILE A 24 -11.94 -10.68 -0.19
N ASP A 25 -11.69 -10.70 -1.50
CA ASP A 25 -12.58 -10.08 -2.48
C ASP A 25 -13.87 -10.91 -2.71
N SER A 26 -14.84 -10.36 -3.44
CA SER A 26 -16.11 -11.05 -3.74
C SER A 26 -15.95 -12.33 -4.58
N LYS A 27 -14.76 -12.58 -5.13
CA LYS A 27 -14.40 -13.79 -5.88
C LYS A 27 -13.61 -14.79 -5.03
N GLY A 28 -13.45 -14.55 -3.73
CA GLY A 28 -12.71 -15.42 -2.82
C GLY A 28 -11.19 -15.28 -2.90
N ARG A 29 -10.67 -14.24 -3.56
CA ARG A 29 -9.22 -13.99 -3.69
C ARG A 29 -8.74 -13.13 -2.54
N THR A 30 -7.61 -13.50 -1.95
CA THR A 30 -6.95 -12.68 -0.93
C THR A 30 -6.29 -11.48 -1.59
N ILE A 31 -6.72 -10.28 -1.22
CA ILE A 31 -6.08 -9.02 -1.58
C ILE A 31 -5.32 -8.47 -0.38
N TRP A 32 -4.19 -7.82 -0.65
CA TRP A 32 -3.37 -7.15 0.34
C TRP A 32 -3.49 -5.66 0.17
N ILE A 33 -3.92 -4.98 1.22
CA ILE A 33 -4.03 -3.52 1.27
C ILE A 33 -2.88 -3.02 2.13
N VAL A 34 -2.04 -2.17 1.56
CA VAL A 34 -0.96 -1.50 2.27
C VAL A 34 -1.28 -0.02 2.32
N ASP A 35 -1.31 0.50 3.53
CA ASP A 35 -1.51 1.92 3.82
C ASP A 35 -0.20 2.49 4.33
N ALA A 36 0.25 3.61 3.78
CA ALA A 36 1.36 4.38 4.30
C ALA A 36 0.92 5.83 4.49
N HIS A 37 1.14 6.38 5.67
CA HIS A 37 0.78 7.75 6.00
C HIS A 37 1.96 8.49 6.64
N ARG A 38 1.97 9.81 6.47
CA ARG A 38 2.95 10.73 7.08
C ARG A 38 2.23 11.98 7.56
N ASP A 39 2.71 12.56 8.66
CA ASP A 39 2.10 13.71 9.37
C ASP A 39 1.84 14.93 8.49
N ASN A 40 2.53 15.03 7.35
CA ASN A 40 2.34 16.07 6.35
C ASN A 40 1.05 15.90 5.51
N GLY A 41 0.07 15.15 6.02
CA GLY A 41 -1.20 14.84 5.34
C GLY A 41 -1.08 13.94 4.11
N LYS A 42 0.08 13.33 3.86
CA LYS A 42 0.29 12.44 2.71
C LYS A 42 -0.09 11.01 3.10
N ARG A 43 -0.97 10.40 2.30
CA ARG A 43 -1.42 9.02 2.46
C ARG A 43 -1.35 8.29 1.13
N LEU A 44 -0.78 7.11 1.14
CA LEU A 44 -0.67 6.20 0.00
C LEU A 44 -1.40 4.91 0.37
N VAL A 45 -2.35 4.51 -0.47
CA VAL A 45 -3.07 3.25 -0.33
C VAL A 45 -2.82 2.44 -1.57
N VAL A 46 -2.28 1.25 -1.41
CA VAL A 46 -1.92 0.34 -2.49
C VAL A 46 -2.59 -1.00 -2.23
N HIS A 47 -3.10 -1.62 -3.30
CA HIS A 47 -3.67 -2.95 -3.24
C HIS A 47 -2.93 -3.90 -4.19
N GLY A 48 -2.78 -5.16 -3.80
CA GLY A 48 -2.21 -6.20 -4.66
C GLY A 48 -2.81 -7.56 -4.37
N ASP A 49 -2.94 -8.40 -5.39
CA ASP A 49 -3.38 -9.79 -5.25
C ASP A 49 -2.36 -10.63 -4.46
N GLU A 50 -1.09 -10.19 -4.46
CA GLU A 50 -0.03 -10.76 -3.64
C GLU A 50 0.58 -9.69 -2.73
N LYS A 51 0.98 -10.11 -1.53
CA LYS A 51 1.55 -9.21 -0.51
C LYS A 51 2.79 -8.47 -1.02
N LEU A 52 3.65 -9.19 -1.75
CA LEU A 52 4.90 -8.63 -2.29
C LEU A 52 4.61 -7.59 -3.38
N THR A 53 3.63 -7.85 -4.22
CA THR A 53 3.18 -6.92 -5.27
C THR A 53 2.65 -5.63 -4.67
N ALA A 54 1.84 -5.71 -3.60
CA ALA A 54 1.37 -4.51 -2.90
C ALA A 54 2.52 -3.69 -2.28
N PHE A 55 3.59 -4.35 -1.81
CA PHE A 55 4.78 -3.65 -1.31
C PHE A 55 5.65 -3.02 -2.40
N LEU A 56 5.84 -3.71 -3.52
CA LEU A 56 6.57 -3.19 -4.68
C LEU A 56 5.89 -1.94 -5.24
N GLU A 57 4.57 -1.98 -5.36
CA GLU A 57 3.76 -0.85 -5.80
C GLU A 57 3.84 0.32 -4.81
N LEU A 58 3.87 0.06 -3.49
CA LEU A 58 4.10 1.12 -2.50
C LEU A 58 5.51 1.72 -2.58
N GLU A 59 6.54 0.88 -2.75
CA GLU A 59 7.91 1.35 -2.93
C GLU A 59 8.05 2.21 -4.20
N SER A 60 7.43 1.76 -5.30
CA SER A 60 7.33 2.51 -6.55
C SER A 60 6.56 3.83 -6.35
N ALA A 61 5.46 3.82 -5.62
CA ALA A 61 4.69 5.02 -5.33
C ALA A 61 5.49 6.05 -4.51
N ILE A 62 6.34 5.60 -3.58
CA ILE A 62 7.19 6.47 -2.76
C ILE A 62 8.41 6.97 -3.54
N SER A 63 9.02 6.10 -4.35
CA SER A 63 10.12 6.49 -5.24
C SER A 63 9.65 7.35 -6.42
N GLY A 64 8.36 7.24 -6.77
CA GLY A 64 7.73 7.82 -7.95
C GLY A 64 6.75 8.95 -7.65
N ILE A 65 6.86 9.64 -6.49
CA ILE A 65 6.11 10.89 -6.14
C ILE A 65 6.46 12.07 -7.08
N ALA A 66 6.73 11.79 -8.36
CA ALA A 66 6.60 12.72 -9.46
C ALA A 66 5.38 12.45 -10.38
N LEU A 67 4.79 11.24 -10.50
CA LEU A 67 3.85 11.07 -11.66
C LEU A 67 2.76 9.96 -11.72
N SER A 68 2.33 9.26 -10.66
CA SER A 68 1.30 8.20 -10.83
C SER A 68 0.00 8.32 -10.03
N CYS A 69 -0.29 9.48 -9.43
CA CYS A 69 -1.50 9.69 -8.60
C CYS A 69 -2.86 9.52 -9.31
N LEU A 70 -2.92 9.15 -10.59
CA LEU A 70 -4.16 8.98 -11.32
C LEU A 70 -4.11 7.72 -12.18
N THR A 71 -4.60 6.60 -11.65
CA THR A 71 -5.62 5.80 -12.36
C THR A 71 -6.12 4.67 -11.46
N ARG A 72 -7.45 4.59 -11.34
CA ARG A 72 -8.26 3.49 -10.76
C ARG A 72 -8.53 3.53 -9.25
N PHE A 73 -9.00 4.68 -8.76
CA PHE A 73 -10.07 4.65 -7.75
C PHE A 73 -11.41 4.55 -8.47
N ALA A 74 -11.71 3.36 -9.00
CA ALA A 74 -13.05 3.02 -9.43
C ALA A 74 -13.57 1.93 -8.50
N ALA A 75 -14.40 2.38 -7.55
CA ALA A 75 -15.44 1.59 -6.88
C ALA A 75 -15.06 0.19 -6.40
N SER A 76 -14.67 0.09 -5.14
CA SER A 76 -15.13 -1.04 -4.31
C SER A 76 -15.33 -0.53 -2.90
N ARG A 77 -16.60 -0.47 -2.49
CA ARG A 77 -17.01 -0.38 -1.08
C ARG A 77 -16.26 -1.47 -0.32
N PHE A 78 -15.23 -1.11 0.41
CA PHE A 78 -14.78 -1.88 1.55
C PHE A 78 -14.92 -0.96 2.76
N LEU A 79 -15.92 -1.28 3.58
CA LEU A 79 -16.08 -0.70 4.91
C LEU A 79 -14.75 -0.81 5.65
N LEU A 80 -14.10 0.32 5.89
CA LEU A 80 -13.27 0.53 7.07
C LEU A 80 -14.15 1.31 8.06
N CYS A 81 -14.97 0.58 8.81
CA CYS A 81 -15.39 0.96 10.16
C CYS A 81 -14.78 -0.07 11.10
#